data_AF-A0A354Z0A5-F1
#
_entry.id   AF-A0A354Z0A5-F1
#
_cell.length_a   1.000
_cell.length_b   1.000
_cell.length_c   1.000
_cell.angle_alpha   90.00
_cell.angle_beta   90.00
_cell.angle_gamma   90.00
#
_symmetry.space_group_name_H-M   'P 1'
#
loop_
_entity.id
_entity.type
_entity.pdbx_description
1 polymer ?
#
loop_
_entity_poly.entity_id
_entity_poly.type
_entity_poly.pdbx_seq_one_letter_code
_entity_poly.pdbx_strand_id
1 'polypeptide(L)' 'YFGGRKDLEKGLIRILYNLSFVEDPTRIIRAIRFEQRYKFTIEDDTLRFAKDAIERRLLGKLSYKRIIQELILLL' A
#
# COMPACT_ATOMS: atom_id res chain seq x y z
N TYR A 1 14.06 2.99 14.22
CA TYR A 1 14.33 3.24 12.78
C TYR A 1 13.85 2.04 11.96
N PHE A 2 13.53 2.21 10.67
CA PHE A 2 12.71 1.26 9.89
C PHE A 2 13.37 0.60 8.66
N GLY A 3 14.68 0.78 8.44
CA GLY A 3 15.39 0.06 7.36
C GLY A 3 15.14 0.53 5.92
N GLY A 4 14.46 1.67 5.71
CA GLY A 4 14.02 2.10 4.37
C GLY A 4 15.11 2.23 3.30
N ARG A 5 16.36 2.50 3.65
CA ARG A 5 17.48 2.52 2.68
C ARG A 5 17.72 1.14 2.05
N LYS A 6 17.65 0.08 2.88
CA LYS A 6 17.77 -1.30 2.43
C LYS A 6 16.58 -1.71 1.55
N ASP A 7 15.38 -1.23 1.88
CA ASP A 7 14.21 -1.49 1.03
C ASP A 7 14.31 -0.75 -0.31
N LEU A 8 14.85 0.47 -0.36
CA LEU A 8 15.14 1.17 -1.62
C LEU A 8 16.17 0.42 -2.48
N GLU A 9 17.26 -0.04 -1.87
CA GLU A 9 18.29 -0.83 -2.57
C GLU A 9 17.74 -2.16 -3.13
N LYS A 10 16.78 -2.77 -2.43
CA LYS A 10 16.11 -4.02 -2.83
C LYS A 10 14.88 -3.82 -3.71
N GLY A 11 14.44 -2.58 -3.91
CA GLY A 11 13.19 -2.28 -4.60
C GLY A 11 11.95 -2.85 -3.90
N LEU A 12 11.86 -2.72 -2.57
CA LEU A 12 10.74 -3.25 -1.78
C LEU A 12 9.79 -2.14 -1.32
N ILE A 13 8.49 -2.44 -1.36
CA ILE A 13 7.45 -1.65 -0.70
C ILE A 13 7.04 -2.38 0.57
N ARG A 14 7.32 -1.76 1.71
CA ARG A 14 7.12 -2.34 3.04
C ARG A 14 6.32 -1.39 3.93
N ILE A 15 5.30 -1.92 4.62
CA ILE A 15 4.62 -1.15 5.68
C ILE A 15 5.47 -1.08 6.95
N LEU A 16 5.33 0.01 7.71
CA LEU A 16 6.08 0.20 8.95
C LEU A 16 5.57 -0.67 10.11
N TYR A 17 4.29 -1.05 10.09
CA TYR A 17 3.64 -1.89 11.10
C TYR A 17 2.29 -2.43 10.59
N ASN A 18 1.79 -3.46 11.25
CA ASN A 18 0.68 -4.32 10.81
C ASN A 18 -0.66 -3.58 10.67
N LEU A 19 -0.90 -2.50 11.42
CA LEU A 19 -2.15 -1.73 11.37
C LEU A 19 -2.18 -0.66 10.26
N SER A 20 -1.10 -0.54 9.47
CA SER A 20 -0.96 0.50 8.45
C SER A 20 -2.16 0.62 7.50
N PHE A 21 -2.69 -0.51 7.02
CA PHE A 21 -3.85 -0.51 6.11
C PHE A 21 -5.20 -0.38 6.83
N VAL A 22 -5.26 -0.65 8.14
CA VAL A 22 -6.47 -0.44 8.94
C VAL A 22 -6.70 1.05 9.18
N GLU A 23 -5.63 1.77 9.51
CA GLU A 23 -5.68 3.22 9.71
C GLU A 23 -5.95 3.98 8.42
N ASP A 24 -5.34 3.54 7.32
CA ASP A 24 -5.53 4.16 6.02
C ASP A 24 -5.55 3.12 4.88
N PRO A 25 -6.75 2.62 4.51
CA PRO A 25 -6.90 1.68 3.41
C PRO A 25 -6.44 2.21 2.05
N THR A 26 -6.33 3.55 1.85
CA THR A 26 -5.80 4.11 0.60
C THR A 26 -4.34 3.73 0.34
N ARG A 27 -3.59 3.37 1.39
CA ARG A 27 -2.19 2.90 1.29
C ARG A 27 -2.06 1.65 0.43
N ILE A 28 -3.11 0.84 0.28
CA ILE A 28 -3.10 -0.34 -0.61
C ILE A 28 -2.98 0.10 -2.07
N ILE A 29 -3.82 1.04 -2.51
CA ILE A 29 -3.79 1.60 -3.87
C ILE A 29 -2.45 2.29 -4.10
N ARG A 30 -1.96 3.00 -3.09
CA ARG A 30 -0.66 3.69 -3.13
C ARG A 30 0.53 2.73 -3.26
N ALA A 31 0.49 1.59 -2.57
CA ALA A 31 1.51 0.55 -2.69
C ALA A 31 1.55 0.00 -4.13
N ILE A 32 0.39 -0.34 -4.70
CA ILE A 32 0.29 -0.77 -6.11
C ILE A 32 0.85 0.31 -7.05
N ARG A 33 0.49 1.57 -6.83
CA ARG A 33 1.00 2.69 -7.63
C ARG A 33 2.53 2.80 -7.59
N PHE A 34 3.12 2.68 -6.41
CA PHE A 34 4.58 2.72 -6.27
C PHE A 34 5.25 1.48 -6.85
N GLU A 35 4.61 0.31 -6.76
CA GLU A 35 5.12 -0.93 -7.33
C GLU A 35 5.29 -0.76 -8.85
N GLN A 36 4.24 -0.30 -9.53
CA GLN A 36 4.25 -0.08 -10.97
C GLN A 36 5.17 1.07 -11.38
N ARG A 37 5.12 2.21 -10.67
CA ARG A 37 5.92 3.40 -10.99
C ARG A 37 7.41 3.17 -10.90
N TYR A 38 7.86 2.48 -9.85
CA TYR A 38 9.28 2.31 -9.56
C TYR A 38 9.80 0.92 -9.93
N LYS A 39 8.95 0.04 -10.46
CA LYS A 39 9.27 -1.38 -10.71
C LYS A 39 9.76 -2.09 -9.45
N PHE A 40 9.17 -1.72 -8.31
CA PHE A 40 9.44 -2.33 -7.03
C PHE A 40 8.56 -3.57 -6.86
N THR A 41 8.74 -4.30 -5.76
CA THR A 41 7.91 -5.44 -5.38
C THR A 41 7.32 -5.18 -4.01
N ILE A 42 6.03 -5.44 -3.84
CA ILE A 42 5.41 -5.41 -2.52
C ILE A 42 5.93 -6.59 -1.71
N GLU A 43 6.42 -6.32 -0.51
CA GLU A 43 6.98 -7.35 0.36
C GLU A 43 5.90 -8.31 0.89
N ASP A 44 6.25 -9.58 1.13
CA ASP A 44 5.28 -10.66 1.39
C ASP A 44 4.31 -10.38 2.55
N ASP A 45 4.81 -9.93 3.71
CA ASP A 45 3.95 -9.58 4.84
C ASP A 45 3.09 -8.36 4.53
N THR A 46 3.66 -7.37 3.83
CA THR A 46 2.92 -6.20 3.35
C THR A 46 1.77 -6.61 2.43
N LEU A 47 2.01 -7.55 1.51
CA LEU A 47 0.98 -8.09 0.62
C LEU A 47 -0.08 -8.87 1.40
N ARG A 48 0.32 -9.67 2.40
CA ARG A 48 -0.61 -10.39 3.28
C ARG A 48 -1.54 -9.42 4.01
N PHE A 49 -1.01 -8.39 4.65
CA PHE A 49 -1.82 -7.39 5.35
C PHE A 49 -2.73 -6.59 4.41
N ALA A 50 -2.29 -6.33 3.18
CA ALA A 50 -3.15 -5.70 2.17
C ALA A 50 -4.35 -6.59 1.81
N LYS A 51 -4.12 -7.89 1.59
CA LYS A 51 -5.19 -8.87 1.33
C LYS A 51 -6.17 -8.97 2.49
N ASP A 52 -5.67 -9.07 3.73
CA ASP A 52 -6.52 -9.11 4.94
C ASP A 52 -7.42 -7.86 5.06
N ALA A 53 -6.86 -6.68 4.76
CA ALA A 53 -7.61 -5.42 4.78
C ALA A 53 -8.70 -5.36 3.69
N ILE A 54 -8.43 -5.92 2.52
CA ILE A 54 -9.40 -6.06 1.42
C ILE A 54 -10.52 -7.01 1.82
N GLU A 55 -10.21 -8.19 2.36
CA GLU A 55 -11.18 -9.18 2.80
C GLU A 55 -12.11 -8.63 3.90
N ARG A 56 -11.55 -7.82 4.81
CA ARG A 56 -12.31 -7.07 5.84
C ARG A 56 -13.13 -5.90 5.28
N ARG A 57 -13.17 -5.71 3.96
CA ARG A 57 -13.89 -4.64 3.25
C ARG A 57 -13.51 -3.23 3.72
N LEU A 58 -12.27 -3.02 4.15
CA LEU A 58 -11.85 -1.71 4.67
C LEU A 58 -11.77 -0.64 3.57
N LEU A 59 -11.47 -1.04 2.33
CA LEU A 59 -11.56 -0.15 1.16
C LEU A 59 -12.98 0.39 0.95
N GLY A 60 -14.02 -0.40 1.25
CA GLY A 60 -15.42 0.03 1.14
C GLY A 60 -15.83 1.12 2.13
N LYS A 61 -15.01 1.39 3.15
CA LYS A 61 -15.22 2.49 4.10
C LYS A 61 -14.64 3.83 3.62
N LEU A 62 -13.89 3.84 2.51
CA LEU A 62 -13.31 5.07 1.96
C LEU A 62 -14.36 5.87 1.21
N SER A 63 -14.29 7.20 1.33
CA SER A 63 -15.10 8.07 0.47
C SER A 63 -14.63 7.98 -0.98
N TYR A 64 -15.56 8.14 -1.91
CA TYR A 64 -15.30 8.14 -3.35
C TYR A 64 -14.17 9.10 -3.76
N LYS A 65 -14.14 10.30 -3.15
CA LYS A 65 -13.08 11.30 -3.38
C LYS A 65 -11.68 10.76 -3.08
N ARG A 66 -11.51 9.99 -2.00
CA ARG A 66 -10.21 9.43 -1.59
C ARG A 66 -9.75 8.32 -2.53
N ILE A 67 -10.68 7.51 -3.03
CA ILE A 67 -10.38 6.47 -4.03
C ILE A 67 -9.95 7.12 -5.34
N ILE A 68 -10.72 8.09 -5.84
CA ILE A 68 -10.40 8.80 -7.08
C ILE A 68 -9.05 9.50 -7.01
N GLN A 69 -8.71 10.12 -5.88
CA GLN A 69 -7.43 10.81 -5.75
C GLN A 69 -6.23 9.86 -5.96
N GLU A 70 -6.30 8.63 -5.46
CA GLU A 70 -5.24 7.64 -5.73
C GLU A 70 -5.28 7.08 -7.15
N LEU A 71 -6.47 6.93 -7.76
CA LEU A 71 -6.61 6.49 -9.15
C LEU A 71 -6.12 7.53 -10.17
N ILE A 72 -6.34 8.82 -9.92
CA ILE A 72 -5.80 9.89 -10.76
C ILE A 72 -4.27 9.85 -10.77
N LEU A 73 -3.64 9.52 -9.63
CA LEU A 73 -2.18 9.41 -9.55
C LEU A 73 -1.63 8.15 -10.23
N LEU A 74 -2.48 7.16 -10.54
CA LEU A 74 -2.12 5.94 -11.25
C LEU A 74 -2.12 6.12 -12.78
N LEU A 75 -2.94 7.04 -13.30
CA LEU A 75 -3.05 7.40 -14.72
C LEU A 75 -1.95 8.41 -15.13
#